data_AF-A0A2E7MWT2-F1
#
_entry.id   AF-A0A2E7MWT2-F1
#
_cell.length_a   1.000
_cell.length_b   1.000
_cell.length_c   1.000
_cell.angle_alpha   90.00
_cell.angle_beta   90.00
_cell.angle_gamma   90.00
#
_symmetry.space_group_name_H-M   'P 1'
#
loop_
_entity.id
_entity.type
_entity.pdbx_description
1 polymer ?
#
loop_
_entity_poly.entity_id
_entity_poly.type
_entity_poly.pdbx_seq_one_letter_code
_entity_poly.pdbx_strand_id
1 'polypeptide(L)'
;MEDTATLDIETQTETEDTAFSFIKDLHEARMTKDNGSAKKLTFSDCCERLYLSLLILETMRQFPDFKGPVQRYAKKTIGFETYKFYRIMATDLYNFIYFIVGTDSAQDKLKDPKSAKEMKRNTRVPVNDLNRYIRSLASGSSTGPGSLFIKLESALRITNSDYKAVRRSVMNWDKQTRSEKRLVATRLIFAARAKLRSSDLIDDFEKWAAIKNMEKASVTDPEPTVSKPDLAGSQQNLALYRYLVGSKNLALTKRFLQQASNGQAASSGMVQAYMPAIEMIDDIVQAGPAYVNNLRALHKRAKKS
;
A
#
# COMPACT_ATOMS: atom_id res chain seq x y z
N MET A 1 33.79 61.73 -2.94
CA MET A 1 32.97 61.62 -1.72
C MET A 1 31.63 61.10 -2.18
N GLU A 2 31.58 59.83 -2.58
CA GLU A 2 31.47 58.65 -1.70
C GLU A 2 30.05 58.58 -1.14
N ASP A 3 29.17 57.96 -1.95
CA ASP A 3 27.82 57.58 -1.56
C ASP A 3 27.86 56.05 -1.39
N THR A 4 27.64 55.62 -0.14
CA THR A 4 27.86 54.25 0.32
C THR A 4 26.60 53.44 0.06
N ALA A 5 26.65 52.57 -0.96
CA ALA A 5 25.63 51.56 -1.20
C ALA A 5 25.86 50.36 -0.27
N THR A 6 25.24 50.37 0.91
CA THR A 6 24.95 49.14 1.67
C THR A 6 23.76 48.43 1.03
N LEU A 7 24.04 47.47 0.16
CA LEU A 7 23.07 46.54 -0.40
C LEU A 7 23.03 45.27 0.46
N ASP A 8 21.96 45.17 1.26
CA ASP A 8 21.16 43.98 1.56
C ASP A 8 21.85 42.60 1.40
N ILE A 9 22.42 42.09 2.49
CA ILE A 9 22.88 40.70 2.61
C ILE A 9 21.82 39.81 3.30
N GLU A 10 20.71 40.36 3.81
CA GLU A 10 19.76 39.61 4.65
C GLU A 10 18.66 38.82 3.91
N THR A 11 18.58 38.85 2.58
CA THR A 11 17.47 38.19 1.85
C THR A 11 17.73 36.74 1.41
N GLN A 12 18.89 36.15 1.71
CA GLN A 12 19.23 34.79 1.27
C GLN A 12 19.08 33.69 2.33
N THR A 13 18.88 34.02 3.61
CA THR A 13 18.83 33.02 4.70
C THR A 13 17.42 32.50 4.99
N GLU A 14 16.35 33.26 4.75
CA GLU A 14 14.97 32.84 5.09
C GLU A 14 14.33 31.85 4.10
N THR A 15 14.80 31.81 2.85
CA THR A 15 14.24 30.93 1.81
C THR A 15 14.78 29.50 1.85
N GLU A 16 15.99 29.29 2.38
CA GLU A 16 16.54 27.95 2.56
C GLU A 16 15.89 27.23 3.75
N ASP A 17 15.69 27.91 4.88
CA ASP A 17 15.07 27.33 6.08
C ASP A 17 13.60 26.92 5.85
N THR A 18 12.88 27.63 4.98
CA THR A 18 11.52 27.26 4.56
C THR A 18 11.47 26.06 3.61
N ALA A 19 12.50 25.89 2.76
CA ALA A 19 12.63 24.69 1.93
C ALA A 19 13.03 23.46 2.76
N PHE A 20 13.90 23.63 3.75
CA PHE A 20 14.28 22.56 4.69
C PHE A 20 13.15 22.21 5.66
N SER A 21 12.31 23.17 6.07
CA SER A 21 11.14 22.89 6.91
C SER A 21 10.08 22.07 6.17
N PHE A 22 9.82 22.37 4.89
CA PHE A 22 8.93 21.56 4.05
C PHE A 22 9.40 20.11 3.88
N ILE A 23 10.71 19.91 3.64
CA ILE A 23 11.30 18.55 3.56
C ILE A 23 11.22 17.83 4.91
N LYS A 24 11.36 18.56 6.02
CA LYS A 24 11.27 18.03 7.40
C LYS A 24 9.82 17.65 7.77
N ASP A 25 8.84 18.45 7.35
CA ASP A 25 7.40 18.19 7.49
C ASP A 25 6.97 16.98 6.66
N LEU A 26 7.51 16.81 5.45
CA LEU A 26 7.29 15.63 4.62
C LEU A 26 7.85 14.36 5.27
N HIS A 27 9.01 14.47 5.94
CA HIS A 27 9.61 13.40 6.75
C HIS A 27 8.85 13.13 8.07
N GLU A 28 7.97 14.02 8.52
CA GLU A 28 7.03 13.82 9.63
C GLU A 28 5.70 13.18 9.20
N ALA A 29 5.24 13.44 7.97
CA ALA A 29 4.03 12.85 7.38
C ALA A 29 4.18 11.38 6.91
N ARG A 30 5.19 10.66 7.41
CA ARG A 30 5.46 9.27 7.02
C ARG A 30 4.32 8.34 7.42
N MET A 31 3.95 7.45 6.51
CA MET A 31 2.75 6.62 6.59
C MET A 31 2.64 5.72 7.84
N THR A 32 3.78 5.38 8.44
CA THR A 32 3.83 4.54 9.64
C THR A 32 4.32 5.29 10.88
N LYS A 33 4.66 6.59 10.81
CA LYS A 33 5.39 7.33 11.86
C LYS A 33 4.51 7.87 12.99
N ASP A 34 3.23 8.12 12.72
CA ASP A 34 2.25 8.55 13.73
C ASP A 34 1.22 7.43 14.01
N ASN A 35 0.86 7.23 15.28
CA ASN A 35 -0.23 6.35 15.70
C ASN A 35 -1.55 6.69 14.96
N GLY A 36 -1.77 7.96 14.60
CA GLY A 36 -2.93 8.38 13.78
C GLY A 36 -2.89 7.88 12.32
N SER A 37 -1.69 7.70 11.75
CA SER A 37 -1.50 7.21 10.38
C SER A 37 -1.65 5.69 10.28
N ALA A 38 -1.11 4.94 11.26
CA ALA A 38 -1.25 3.48 11.34
C ALA A 38 -2.70 3.04 11.55
N LYS A 39 -3.50 3.80 12.32
CA LYS A 39 -4.93 3.58 12.53
C LYS A 39 -5.78 3.70 11.27
N LYS A 40 -5.23 4.21 10.16
CA LYS A 40 -5.93 4.25 8.86
C LYS A 40 -5.70 2.98 8.04
N LEU A 41 -4.75 2.14 8.42
CA LEU A 41 -4.29 0.99 7.64
C LEU A 41 -5.01 -0.29 8.08
N THR A 42 -5.50 -1.05 7.11
CA THR A 42 -5.97 -2.42 7.36
C THR A 42 -4.79 -3.39 7.35
N PHE A 43 -5.01 -4.61 7.84
CA PHE A 43 -4.00 -5.67 7.76
C PHE A 43 -3.68 -6.02 6.30
N SER A 44 -4.69 -6.01 5.43
CA SER A 44 -4.53 -6.24 3.99
C SER A 44 -3.72 -5.12 3.33
N ASP A 45 -3.95 -3.85 3.70
CA ASP A 45 -3.13 -2.72 3.24
C ASP A 45 -1.65 -2.92 3.61
N CYS A 46 -1.34 -3.37 4.83
CA CYS A 46 0.04 -3.66 5.23
C CYS A 46 0.66 -4.77 4.37
N CYS A 47 -0.10 -5.82 4.06
CA CYS A 47 0.35 -6.92 3.22
C CYS A 47 0.66 -6.47 1.78
N GLU A 48 -0.25 -5.71 1.16
CA GLU A 48 -0.07 -5.15 -0.18
C GLU A 48 1.14 -4.22 -0.24
N ARG A 49 1.26 -3.32 0.73
CA ARG A 49 2.33 -2.32 0.76
C ARG A 49 3.70 -2.92 1.01
N LEU A 50 3.80 -3.92 1.90
CA LEU A 50 5.02 -4.71 2.05
C LEU A 50 5.42 -5.32 0.70
N TYR A 51 4.47 -5.95 0.01
CA TYR A 51 4.74 -6.61 -1.26
C TYR A 51 5.18 -5.63 -2.36
N LEU A 52 4.49 -4.49 -2.49
CA LEU A 52 4.85 -3.42 -3.42
C LEU A 52 6.23 -2.83 -3.11
N SER A 53 6.55 -2.57 -1.84
CA SER A 53 7.89 -2.09 -1.44
C SER A 53 8.99 -3.05 -1.87
N LEU A 54 8.77 -4.37 -1.73
CA LEU A 54 9.75 -5.37 -2.20
C LEU A 54 9.89 -5.39 -3.72
N LEU A 55 8.77 -5.24 -4.46
CA LEU A 55 8.81 -5.16 -5.94
C LEU A 55 9.56 -3.92 -6.42
N ILE A 56 9.37 -2.77 -5.74
CA ILE A 56 10.10 -1.54 -6.03
C ILE A 56 11.60 -1.74 -5.80
N LEU A 57 11.99 -2.28 -4.65
CA LEU A 57 13.41 -2.54 -4.34
C LEU A 57 14.05 -3.48 -5.35
N GLU A 58 13.34 -4.55 -5.76
CA GLU A 58 13.86 -5.47 -6.77
C GLU A 58 14.00 -4.79 -8.13
N THR A 59 13.01 -3.98 -8.52
CA THR A 59 13.03 -3.25 -9.79
C THR A 59 14.21 -2.28 -9.85
N MET A 60 14.40 -1.48 -8.80
CA MET A 60 15.49 -0.52 -8.70
C MET A 60 16.86 -1.20 -8.68
N ARG A 61 17.00 -2.36 -8.02
CA ARG A 61 18.26 -3.12 -7.95
C ARG A 61 18.79 -3.54 -9.32
N GLN A 62 17.90 -3.74 -10.31
CA GLN A 62 18.30 -4.09 -11.68
C GLN A 62 19.11 -2.96 -12.36
N PHE A 63 19.13 -1.75 -11.80
CA PHE A 63 19.82 -0.60 -12.36
C PHE A 63 21.07 -0.27 -11.54
N PRO A 64 22.27 -0.26 -12.14
CA PRO A 64 23.52 0.05 -11.44
C PRO A 64 23.47 1.32 -10.59
N ASP A 65 22.93 2.40 -11.16
CA ASP A 65 22.85 3.72 -10.50
C ASP A 65 21.97 3.74 -9.24
N PHE A 66 21.07 2.75 -9.11
CA PHE A 66 20.11 2.66 -8.00
C PHE A 66 20.48 1.58 -6.98
N LYS A 67 21.59 0.86 -7.18
CA LYS A 67 22.09 -0.12 -6.19
C LYS A 67 22.41 0.55 -4.86
N GLY A 68 23.01 1.74 -4.87
CA GLY A 68 23.37 2.48 -3.65
C GLY A 68 22.15 2.84 -2.78
N PRO A 69 21.13 3.54 -3.31
CA PRO A 69 19.88 3.79 -2.61
C PRO A 69 19.22 2.52 -2.04
N VAL A 70 19.10 1.46 -2.86
CA VAL A 70 18.50 0.18 -2.44
C VAL A 70 19.27 -0.45 -1.28
N GLN A 71 20.60 -0.47 -1.35
CA GLN A 71 21.45 -0.99 -0.27
C GLN A 71 21.27 -0.21 1.04
N ARG A 72 21.24 1.13 0.98
CA ARG A 72 21.03 1.97 2.16
C ARG A 72 19.66 1.71 2.80
N TYR A 73 18.61 1.65 1.97
CA TYR A 73 17.26 1.35 2.44
C TYR A 73 17.17 -0.03 3.11
N ALA A 74 17.76 -1.06 2.47
CA ALA A 74 17.78 -2.41 2.99
C ALA A 74 18.55 -2.50 4.32
N LYS A 75 19.72 -1.85 4.44
CA LYS A 75 20.50 -1.76 5.69
C LYS A 75 19.67 -1.14 6.82
N LYS A 76 18.97 -0.04 6.55
CA LYS A 76 18.09 0.61 7.54
C LYS A 76 16.92 -0.29 7.95
N THR A 77 16.42 -1.12 7.03
CA THR A 77 15.32 -2.05 7.29
C THR A 77 15.70 -3.21 8.22
N ILE A 78 16.91 -3.78 8.07
CA ILE A 78 17.37 -4.91 8.91
C ILE A 78 18.17 -4.48 10.14
N GLY A 79 18.36 -3.18 10.35
CA GLY A 79 19.13 -2.64 11.47
C GLY A 79 18.50 -2.89 12.85
N PHE A 80 17.29 -3.47 12.90
CA PHE A 80 16.57 -3.79 14.13
C PHE A 80 16.21 -5.28 14.14
N GLU A 81 16.51 -5.97 15.23
CA GLU A 81 16.27 -7.41 15.32
C GLU A 81 14.80 -7.75 15.60
N THR A 82 14.32 -8.81 14.95
CA THR A 82 13.13 -9.62 15.30
C THR A 82 11.73 -9.04 15.07
N TYR A 83 11.56 -7.84 14.50
CA TYR A 83 10.22 -7.25 14.23
C TYR A 83 9.26 -7.30 15.43
N LYS A 84 9.79 -7.31 16.66
CA LYS A 84 9.00 -7.42 17.90
C LYS A 84 8.38 -6.10 18.32
N PHE A 85 9.03 -5.00 17.95
CA PHE A 85 8.65 -3.67 18.38
C PHE A 85 8.49 -2.75 17.18
N TYR A 86 7.47 -1.92 17.27
CA TYR A 86 7.30 -0.77 16.40
C TYR A 86 8.49 0.19 16.53
N ARG A 87 8.96 0.76 15.42
CA ARG A 87 10.10 1.67 15.40
C ARG A 87 9.80 2.88 14.54
N ILE A 88 9.67 4.04 15.17
CA ILE A 88 9.45 5.34 14.50
C ILE A 88 10.58 5.65 13.51
N MET A 89 11.82 5.31 13.88
CA MET A 89 13.02 5.58 13.07
C MET A 89 13.30 4.53 11.99
N ALA A 90 12.55 3.43 11.97
CA ALA A 90 12.74 2.39 10.97
C ALA A 90 12.14 2.77 9.61
N THR A 91 12.34 1.91 8.63
CA THR A 91 11.73 2.06 7.31
C THR A 91 10.24 1.70 7.37
N ASP A 92 9.47 2.18 6.40
CA ASP A 92 8.06 1.78 6.29
C ASP A 92 7.96 0.27 6.02
N LEU A 93 8.91 -0.29 5.24
CA LEU A 93 9.03 -1.73 5.04
C LEU A 93 9.21 -2.50 6.37
N TYR A 94 10.09 -2.05 7.27
CA TYR A 94 10.23 -2.67 8.59
C TYR A 94 8.90 -2.63 9.36
N ASN A 95 8.22 -1.49 9.35
CA ASN A 95 6.98 -1.30 10.10
C ASN A 95 5.84 -2.15 9.51
N PHE A 96 5.75 -2.34 8.19
CA PHE A 96 4.78 -3.30 7.62
C PHE A 96 5.07 -4.73 8.06
N ILE A 97 6.35 -5.13 8.07
CA ILE A 97 6.72 -6.46 8.57
C ILE A 97 6.31 -6.59 10.04
N TYR A 98 6.59 -5.59 10.88
CA TYR A 98 6.11 -5.55 12.27
C TYR A 98 4.59 -5.72 12.38
N PHE A 99 3.79 -5.01 11.57
CA PHE A 99 2.34 -5.14 11.59
C PHE A 99 1.82 -6.51 11.12
N ILE A 100 2.62 -7.28 10.39
CA ILE A 100 2.22 -8.59 9.86
C ILE A 100 2.68 -9.75 10.76
N VAL A 101 3.92 -9.70 11.26
CA VAL A 101 4.54 -10.79 12.04
C VAL A 101 4.80 -10.47 13.51
N GLY A 102 4.66 -9.21 13.94
CA GLY A 102 4.78 -8.82 15.34
C GLY A 102 3.74 -9.46 16.25
N THR A 103 3.85 -9.24 17.56
CA THR A 103 2.88 -9.72 18.57
C THR A 103 1.51 -9.07 18.38
N ASP A 104 0.48 -9.58 19.07
CA ASP A 104 -0.91 -9.09 18.93
C ASP A 104 -1.06 -7.57 19.18
N SER A 105 -0.18 -6.99 20.00
CA SER A 105 -0.05 -5.55 20.21
C SER A 105 0.28 -4.74 18.95
N ALA A 106 0.81 -5.37 17.91
CA ALA A 106 1.03 -4.74 16.61
C ALA A 106 -0.29 -4.55 15.86
N GLN A 107 -1.17 -5.55 15.90
CA GLN A 107 -2.48 -5.50 15.23
C GLN A 107 -3.45 -4.54 15.92
N ASP A 108 -3.29 -4.34 17.23
CA ASP A 108 -4.06 -3.35 18.00
C ASP A 108 -3.84 -1.90 17.55
N LYS A 109 -2.78 -1.63 16.77
CA LYS A 109 -2.49 -0.31 16.20
C LYS A 109 -3.12 -0.07 14.84
N LEU A 110 -3.71 -1.11 14.22
CA LEU A 110 -4.34 -1.04 12.91
C LEU A 110 -5.80 -0.57 13.01
N LYS A 111 -6.39 -0.25 11.86
CA LYS A 111 -7.76 0.27 11.74
C LYS A 111 -8.81 -0.65 12.37
N ASP A 112 -8.70 -1.96 12.15
CA ASP A 112 -9.59 -2.98 12.71
C ASP A 112 -8.74 -4.07 13.39
N PRO A 113 -8.49 -3.95 14.71
CA PRO A 113 -7.68 -4.90 15.46
C PRO A 113 -8.22 -6.34 15.43
N LYS A 114 -9.55 -6.54 15.45
CA LYS A 114 -10.15 -7.87 15.48
C LYS A 114 -9.92 -8.58 14.16
N SER A 115 -10.29 -7.93 13.06
CA SER A 115 -10.05 -8.45 11.71
C SER A 115 -8.56 -8.66 11.45
N ALA A 116 -7.70 -7.75 11.90
CA ALA A 116 -6.25 -7.89 11.75
C ALA A 116 -5.69 -9.12 12.47
N LYS A 117 -6.12 -9.40 13.71
CA LYS A 117 -5.72 -10.60 14.45
C LYS A 117 -6.20 -11.89 13.78
N GLU A 118 -7.43 -11.91 13.26
CA GLU A 118 -7.97 -13.05 12.49
C GLU A 118 -7.18 -13.30 11.20
N MET A 119 -6.87 -12.24 10.44
CA MET A 119 -6.11 -12.35 9.21
C MET A 119 -4.67 -12.80 9.47
N LYS A 120 -4.03 -12.27 10.51
CA LYS A 120 -2.69 -12.70 10.94
C LYS A 120 -2.62 -14.19 11.24
N ARG A 121 -3.60 -14.75 11.96
CA ARG A 121 -3.63 -16.20 12.25
C ARG A 121 -3.59 -17.07 10.99
N ASN A 122 -4.12 -16.53 9.88
CA ASN A 122 -4.17 -17.19 8.58
C ASN A 122 -3.02 -16.77 7.64
N THR A 123 -2.09 -15.92 8.08
CA THR A 123 -1.01 -15.35 7.27
C THR A 123 0.33 -15.87 7.79
N ARG A 124 1.03 -16.71 7.01
CA ARG A 124 2.32 -17.29 7.38
C ARG A 124 3.42 -16.78 6.47
N VAL A 125 4.04 -15.67 6.86
CA VAL A 125 5.15 -15.06 6.09
C VAL A 125 6.45 -15.83 6.33
N PRO A 126 7.21 -16.19 5.29
CA PRO A 126 8.52 -16.81 5.43
C PRO A 126 9.57 -15.77 5.86
N VAL A 127 9.54 -15.36 7.14
CA VAL A 127 10.38 -14.28 7.71
C VAL A 127 11.87 -14.52 7.48
N ASN A 128 12.33 -15.76 7.61
CA ASN A 128 13.74 -16.10 7.39
C ASN A 128 14.16 -15.90 5.93
N ASP A 129 13.32 -16.30 4.97
CA ASP A 129 13.61 -16.10 3.54
C ASP A 129 13.58 -14.60 3.19
N LEU A 130 12.61 -13.87 3.75
CA LEU A 130 12.51 -12.42 3.60
C LEU A 130 13.74 -11.71 4.16
N ASN A 131 14.18 -12.06 5.37
CA ASN A 131 15.38 -11.51 5.99
C ASN A 131 16.64 -11.80 5.18
N ARG A 132 16.79 -13.02 4.66
CA ARG A 132 17.91 -13.38 3.77
C ARG A 132 17.91 -12.52 2.51
N TYR A 133 16.75 -12.31 1.91
CA TYR A 133 16.63 -11.45 0.74
C TYR A 133 16.99 -9.99 1.06
N ILE A 134 16.44 -9.37 2.11
CA ILE A 134 16.77 -7.99 2.46
C ILE A 134 18.26 -7.85 2.83
N ARG A 135 18.86 -8.86 3.47
CA ARG A 135 20.32 -8.92 3.69
C ARG A 135 21.11 -8.98 2.38
N SER A 136 20.65 -9.75 1.39
CA SER A 136 21.28 -9.76 0.07
C SER A 136 21.21 -8.39 -0.60
N LEU A 137 20.08 -7.68 -0.51
CA LEU A 137 19.95 -6.31 -0.98
C LEU A 137 20.92 -5.36 -0.26
N ALA A 138 21.01 -5.46 1.06
CA ALA A 138 21.90 -4.64 1.88
C ALA A 138 23.39 -4.84 1.55
N SER A 139 23.77 -6.07 1.18
CA SER A 139 25.13 -6.41 0.74
C SER A 139 25.41 -6.14 -0.74
N GLY A 140 24.37 -5.81 -1.53
CA GLY A 140 24.50 -5.66 -2.98
C GLY A 140 24.63 -6.97 -3.77
N SER A 141 24.41 -8.12 -3.12
CA SER A 141 24.49 -9.44 -3.74
C SER A 141 23.22 -9.75 -4.56
N SER A 142 23.38 -10.52 -5.64
CA SER A 142 22.29 -10.99 -6.49
C SER A 142 21.89 -12.42 -6.14
N THR A 143 20.89 -12.58 -5.28
CA THR A 143 20.21 -13.87 -5.11
C THR A 143 18.96 -13.87 -5.96
N GLY A 144 18.71 -14.91 -6.78
CA GLY A 144 17.48 -15.00 -7.56
C GLY A 144 16.25 -15.08 -6.65
N PRO A 145 15.44 -14.00 -6.50
CA PRO A 145 14.46 -13.93 -5.43
C PRO A 145 13.10 -14.49 -5.85
N GLY A 146 12.98 -15.05 -7.07
CA GLY A 146 11.71 -15.48 -7.66
C GLY A 146 10.90 -16.44 -6.80
N SER A 147 11.54 -17.42 -6.16
CA SER A 147 10.87 -18.36 -5.27
C SER A 147 10.32 -17.68 -4.01
N LEU A 148 11.05 -16.71 -3.44
CA LEU A 148 10.58 -15.90 -2.31
C LEU A 148 9.36 -15.07 -2.70
N PHE A 149 9.40 -14.36 -3.82
CA PHE A 149 8.28 -13.51 -4.23
C PHE A 149 6.99 -14.32 -4.49
N ILE A 150 7.10 -15.55 -5.01
CA ILE A 150 5.94 -16.45 -5.16
C ILE A 150 5.39 -16.88 -3.79
N LYS A 151 6.28 -17.26 -2.85
CA LYS A 151 5.88 -17.60 -1.48
C LYS A 151 5.21 -16.41 -0.79
N LEU A 152 5.76 -15.20 -0.94
CA LEU A 152 5.21 -13.98 -0.37
C LEU A 152 3.87 -13.60 -1.01
N GLU A 153 3.73 -13.68 -2.34
CA GLU A 153 2.47 -13.43 -3.03
C GLU A 153 1.33 -14.28 -2.46
N SER A 154 1.63 -15.56 -2.19
CA SER A 154 0.68 -16.51 -1.60
C SER A 154 0.45 -16.25 -0.10
N ALA A 155 1.52 -16.07 0.66
CA ALA A 155 1.48 -15.88 2.11
C ALA A 155 0.75 -14.59 2.50
N LEU A 156 0.98 -13.50 1.77
CA LEU A 156 0.37 -12.19 1.95
C LEU A 156 -1.01 -12.08 1.29
N ARG A 157 -1.46 -13.16 0.62
CA ARG A 157 -2.77 -13.26 -0.03
C ARG A 157 -2.99 -12.15 -1.07
N ILE A 158 -1.96 -11.82 -1.85
CA ILE A 158 -2.05 -10.81 -2.90
C ILE A 158 -3.01 -11.30 -3.99
N THR A 159 -4.11 -10.58 -4.18
CA THR A 159 -5.16 -10.92 -5.17
C THR A 159 -5.10 -10.06 -6.42
N ASN A 160 -4.58 -8.83 -6.32
CA ASN A 160 -4.46 -7.89 -7.43
C ASN A 160 -3.64 -8.51 -8.58
N SER A 161 -4.28 -8.69 -9.74
CA SER A 161 -3.69 -9.33 -10.91
C SER A 161 -2.56 -8.52 -11.53
N ASP A 162 -2.59 -7.19 -11.40
CA ASP A 162 -1.52 -6.33 -11.88
C ASP A 162 -0.25 -6.52 -11.05
N TYR A 163 -0.36 -6.67 -9.73
CA TYR A 163 0.82 -6.91 -8.89
C TYR A 163 1.47 -8.26 -9.20
N LYS A 164 0.66 -9.28 -9.55
CA LYS A 164 1.16 -10.57 -10.03
C LYS A 164 1.82 -10.47 -11.39
N ALA A 165 1.29 -9.64 -12.30
CA ALA A 165 1.88 -9.38 -13.60
C ALA A 165 3.20 -8.61 -13.48
N VAL A 166 3.26 -7.61 -12.59
CA VAL A 166 4.48 -6.87 -12.26
C VAL A 166 5.52 -7.82 -11.69
N ARG A 167 5.19 -8.68 -10.70
CA ARG A 167 6.12 -9.68 -10.18
C ARG A 167 6.71 -10.54 -11.29
N ARG A 168 5.88 -11.15 -12.14
CA ARG A 168 6.34 -12.03 -13.23
C ARG A 168 7.31 -11.32 -14.17
N SER A 169 7.06 -10.03 -14.41
CA SER A 169 7.89 -9.19 -15.27
C SER A 169 9.21 -8.82 -14.63
N VAL A 170 9.18 -8.33 -13.38
CA VAL A 170 10.37 -7.95 -12.60
C VAL A 170 11.32 -9.14 -12.41
N MET A 171 10.79 -10.35 -12.22
CA MET A 171 11.62 -11.57 -12.11
C MET A 171 12.26 -12.02 -13.43
N ASN A 172 11.71 -11.59 -14.57
CA ASN A 172 12.22 -11.91 -15.90
C ASN A 172 12.76 -10.66 -16.61
N TRP A 173 13.19 -9.65 -15.85
CA TRP A 173 13.49 -8.31 -16.35
C TRP A 173 14.44 -8.33 -17.56
N ASP A 174 15.49 -9.15 -17.52
CA ASP A 174 16.49 -9.20 -18.60
C ASP A 174 15.93 -9.70 -19.94
N LYS A 175 14.87 -10.51 -19.90
CA LYS A 175 14.23 -11.09 -21.09
C LYS A 175 13.15 -10.18 -21.69
N GLN A 176 12.83 -9.07 -21.04
CA GLN A 176 11.77 -8.16 -21.49
C GLN A 176 12.27 -7.11 -22.47
N THR A 177 11.44 -6.81 -23.47
CA THR A 177 11.63 -5.69 -24.39
C THR A 177 11.54 -4.35 -23.66
N ARG A 178 12.08 -3.29 -24.28
CA ARG A 178 12.01 -1.92 -23.73
C ARG A 178 10.57 -1.44 -23.50
N SER A 179 9.63 -1.84 -24.37
CA SER A 179 8.22 -1.44 -24.24
C SER A 179 7.54 -2.14 -23.06
N GLU A 180 7.83 -3.43 -22.85
CA GLU A 180 7.31 -4.20 -21.71
C GLU A 180 7.86 -3.68 -20.38
N LYS A 181 9.17 -3.40 -20.31
CA LYS A 181 9.80 -2.79 -19.14
C LYS A 181 9.12 -1.48 -18.74
N ARG A 182 8.84 -0.60 -19.71
CA ARG A 182 8.10 0.65 -19.48
C ARG A 182 6.68 0.42 -19.00
N LEU A 183 5.95 -0.51 -19.61
CA LEU A 183 4.58 -0.82 -19.20
C LEU A 183 4.52 -1.31 -17.75
N VAL A 184 5.42 -2.23 -17.39
CA VAL A 184 5.51 -2.80 -16.04
C VAL A 184 5.91 -1.74 -15.02
N ALA A 185 6.90 -0.92 -15.36
CA ALA A 185 7.32 0.20 -14.53
C ALA A 185 6.17 1.19 -14.30
N THR A 186 5.44 1.57 -15.36
CA THR A 186 4.28 2.48 -15.25
C THR A 186 3.22 1.92 -14.31
N ARG A 187 2.87 0.63 -14.43
CA ARG A 187 1.92 -0.01 -13.50
C ARG A 187 2.40 0.00 -12.06
N LEU A 188 3.69 -0.28 -11.83
CA LEU A 188 4.27 -0.23 -10.49
C LEU A 188 4.30 1.19 -9.92
N ILE A 189 4.55 2.21 -10.77
CA ILE A 189 4.51 3.64 -10.40
C ILE A 189 3.10 4.03 -9.96
N PHE A 190 2.07 3.64 -10.71
CA PHE A 190 0.68 3.91 -10.33
C PHE A 190 0.29 3.24 -9.01
N ALA A 191 0.64 1.96 -8.84
CA ALA A 191 0.43 1.27 -7.57
C ALA A 191 1.18 1.95 -6.41
N ALA A 192 2.42 2.38 -6.63
CA ALA A 192 3.21 3.09 -5.63
C ALA A 192 2.60 4.45 -5.27
N ARG A 193 2.14 5.24 -6.25
CA ARG A 193 1.48 6.53 -5.99
C ARG A 193 0.14 6.38 -5.29
N ALA A 194 -0.62 5.34 -5.60
CA ALA A 194 -1.90 5.09 -4.95
C ALA A 194 -1.75 4.57 -3.51
N LYS A 195 -0.78 3.69 -3.25
CA LYS A 195 -0.69 2.93 -1.98
C LYS A 195 0.50 3.29 -1.10
N LEU A 196 1.54 3.91 -1.65
CA LEU A 196 2.81 4.22 -0.99
C LEU A 196 3.18 5.72 -1.06
N ARG A 197 2.23 6.62 -1.37
CA ARG A 197 2.49 8.06 -1.56
C ARG A 197 3.25 8.74 -0.42
N SER A 198 3.07 8.28 0.81
CA SER A 198 3.76 8.78 1.99
C SER A 198 4.78 7.79 2.58
N SER A 199 5.19 6.81 1.78
CA SER A 199 6.27 5.88 2.12
C SER A 199 7.62 6.51 1.87
N ASP A 200 8.59 6.21 2.72
CA ASP A 200 9.99 6.58 2.54
C ASP A 200 10.68 6.07 1.26
N LEU A 201 10.05 5.16 0.51
CA LEU A 201 10.59 4.60 -0.71
C LEU A 201 10.09 5.32 -1.98
N ILE A 202 9.03 6.12 -1.87
CA ILE A 202 8.37 6.72 -3.04
C ILE A 202 9.29 7.72 -3.76
N ASP A 203 10.01 8.56 -3.01
CA ASP A 203 10.87 9.59 -3.58
C ASP A 203 12.00 8.99 -4.41
N ASP A 204 12.65 7.94 -3.90
CA ASP A 204 13.71 7.24 -4.62
C ASP A 204 13.16 6.51 -5.86
N PHE A 205 11.93 6.00 -5.78
CA PHE A 205 11.28 5.32 -6.89
C PHE A 205 10.81 6.28 -7.98
N GLU A 206 10.29 7.46 -7.62
CA GLU A 206 9.91 8.50 -8.58
C GLU A 206 11.15 9.10 -9.27
N LYS A 207 12.25 9.30 -8.52
CA LYS A 207 13.56 9.66 -9.11
C LYS A 207 14.03 8.61 -10.12
N TRP A 208 13.90 7.33 -9.79
CA TRP A 208 14.20 6.23 -10.72
C TRP A 208 13.33 6.30 -11.98
N ALA A 209 12.02 6.47 -11.82
CA ALA A 209 11.08 6.52 -12.93
C ALA A 209 11.40 7.68 -13.89
N ALA A 210 11.72 8.86 -13.35
CA ALA A 210 12.08 10.06 -14.11
C ALA A 210 13.41 9.87 -14.85
N ILE A 211 14.49 9.48 -14.15
CA ILE A 211 15.83 9.32 -14.74
C ILE A 211 15.83 8.25 -15.83
N LYS A 212 15.08 7.17 -15.64
CA LYS A 212 15.03 6.06 -16.61
C LYS A 212 13.93 6.21 -17.66
N ASN A 213 13.13 7.28 -17.61
CA ASN A 213 12.04 7.56 -18.54
C ASN A 213 11.14 6.32 -18.72
N MET A 214 10.62 5.85 -17.58
CA MET A 214 9.90 4.59 -17.44
C MET A 214 8.38 4.74 -17.42
N GLU A 215 7.88 5.96 -17.22
CA GLU A 215 6.46 6.29 -17.23
C GLU A 215 5.96 6.54 -18.66
N LYS A 216 4.87 5.86 -19.06
CA LYS A 216 4.14 6.19 -20.29
C LYS A 216 3.07 7.23 -19.97
N ALA A 217 3.26 8.45 -20.47
CA ALA A 217 2.32 9.56 -20.29
C ALA A 217 0.88 9.28 -20.81
N SER A 218 0.70 8.29 -21.67
CA SER A 218 -0.58 7.95 -22.29
C SER A 218 -1.44 6.94 -21.51
N VAL A 219 -0.98 6.44 -20.36
CA VAL A 219 -1.69 5.40 -19.60
C VAL A 219 -2.48 6.05 -18.45
N THR A 220 -3.78 5.77 -18.38
CA THR A 220 -4.66 6.22 -17.28
C THR A 220 -4.47 5.34 -16.04
N ASP A 221 -4.40 5.96 -14.86
CA ASP A 221 -4.22 5.28 -13.56
C ASP A 221 -5.50 4.51 -13.15
N PRO A 222 -5.44 3.17 -13.02
CA PRO A 222 -6.59 2.36 -12.62
C PRO A 222 -6.74 2.21 -11.09
N GLU A 223 -5.80 2.72 -10.28
CA GLU A 223 -5.72 2.39 -8.85
C GLU A 223 -6.57 3.33 -7.95
N PRO A 224 -7.36 2.79 -7.01
CA PRO A 224 -8.10 3.61 -6.06
C PRO A 224 -7.17 4.19 -4.98
N THR A 225 -7.22 5.52 -4.79
CA THR A 225 -6.35 6.29 -3.89
C THR A 225 -6.73 6.23 -2.40
N VAL A 226 -7.84 5.58 -2.03
CA VAL A 226 -8.33 5.52 -0.65
C VAL A 226 -8.32 4.09 -0.14
N SER A 227 -7.75 3.86 1.04
CA SER A 227 -7.83 2.60 1.79
C SER A 227 -9.30 2.17 1.95
N LYS A 228 -9.73 1.21 1.13
CA LYS A 228 -11.05 0.60 1.22
C LYS A 228 -11.10 -0.24 2.51
N PRO A 229 -12.21 -0.23 3.28
CA PRO A 229 -12.38 -1.17 4.36
C PRO A 229 -12.20 -2.61 3.85
N ASP A 230 -11.64 -3.50 4.67
CA ASP A 230 -11.54 -4.93 4.37
C ASP A 230 -12.95 -5.55 4.42
N LEU A 231 -13.74 -5.32 3.37
CA LEU A 231 -15.15 -5.73 3.26
C LEU A 231 -15.35 -7.25 3.36
N ALA A 232 -14.27 -8.02 3.19
CA ALA A 232 -14.30 -9.47 3.05
C ALA A 232 -13.69 -10.27 4.22
N GLY A 233 -13.29 -9.60 5.31
CA GLY A 233 -12.42 -10.18 6.34
C GLY A 233 -13.13 -10.96 7.45
N SER A 234 -14.05 -10.34 8.18
CA SER A 234 -14.60 -10.97 9.39
C SER A 234 -15.84 -11.80 9.09
N GLN A 235 -15.89 -13.02 9.63
CA GLN A 235 -17.14 -13.82 9.64
C GLN A 235 -18.30 -13.04 10.30
N GLN A 236 -17.98 -12.14 11.23
CA GLN A 236 -18.91 -11.22 11.87
C GLN A 236 -19.55 -10.23 10.90
N ASN A 237 -18.78 -9.61 9.99
CA ASN A 237 -19.35 -8.68 9.02
C ASN A 237 -20.23 -9.42 8.00
N LEU A 238 -19.83 -10.64 7.61
CA LEU A 238 -20.64 -11.47 6.72
C LEU A 238 -21.99 -11.83 7.35
N ALA A 239 -22.02 -12.07 8.67
CA ALA A 239 -23.28 -12.30 9.38
C ALA A 239 -24.21 -11.09 9.31
N LEU A 240 -23.67 -9.86 9.35
CA LEU A 240 -24.45 -8.64 9.18
C LEU A 240 -24.94 -8.45 7.74
N TYR A 241 -24.13 -8.82 6.74
CA TYR A 241 -24.57 -8.82 5.34
C TYR A 241 -25.76 -9.74 5.09
N ARG A 242 -25.97 -10.78 5.91
CA ARG A 242 -27.16 -11.64 5.82
C ARG A 242 -28.46 -10.85 5.93
N TYR A 243 -28.51 -9.80 6.74
CA TYR A 243 -29.70 -8.97 6.91
C TYR A 243 -29.99 -8.09 5.69
N LEU A 244 -28.98 -7.86 4.84
CA LEU A 244 -29.11 -7.03 3.64
C LEU A 244 -29.40 -7.85 2.39
N VAL A 245 -28.67 -8.97 2.19
CA VAL A 245 -28.76 -9.77 0.96
C VAL A 245 -29.53 -11.08 1.12
N GLY A 246 -29.85 -11.48 2.34
CA GLY A 246 -30.44 -12.77 2.66
C GLY A 246 -29.42 -13.91 2.82
N SER A 247 -29.84 -14.98 3.50
CA SER A 247 -28.98 -16.14 3.80
C SER A 247 -28.52 -16.90 2.55
N LYS A 248 -29.42 -17.04 1.56
CA LYS A 248 -29.15 -17.74 0.29
C LYS A 248 -28.03 -17.10 -0.53
N ASN A 249 -27.94 -15.77 -0.51
CA ASN A 249 -27.01 -15.02 -1.37
C ASN A 249 -25.64 -14.81 -0.73
N LEU A 250 -25.50 -15.12 0.56
CA LEU A 250 -24.34 -14.74 1.37
C LEU A 250 -22.99 -15.22 0.81
N ALA A 251 -22.95 -16.45 0.27
CA ALA A 251 -21.72 -17.02 -0.28
C ALA A 251 -21.24 -16.28 -1.54
N LEU A 252 -22.16 -15.89 -2.42
CA LEU A 252 -21.86 -15.14 -3.64
C LEU A 252 -21.60 -13.67 -3.32
N THR A 253 -22.32 -13.09 -2.37
CA THR A 253 -22.05 -11.74 -1.85
C THR A 253 -20.64 -11.62 -1.26
N LYS A 254 -20.15 -12.65 -0.55
CA LYS A 254 -18.75 -12.68 -0.09
C LYS A 254 -17.78 -12.57 -1.26
N ARG A 255 -18.01 -13.33 -2.34
CA ARG A 255 -17.15 -13.32 -3.54
C ARG A 255 -17.27 -11.99 -4.29
N PHE A 256 -18.47 -11.43 -4.39
CA PHE A 256 -18.72 -10.10 -4.95
C PHE A 256 -17.90 -9.03 -4.22
N LEU A 257 -18.02 -8.96 -2.89
CA LEU A 257 -17.29 -7.99 -2.07
C LEU A 257 -15.77 -8.15 -2.20
N GLN A 258 -15.27 -9.38 -2.29
CA GLN A 258 -13.85 -9.67 -2.53
C GLN A 258 -13.39 -9.21 -3.91
N GLN A 259 -14.13 -9.50 -4.97
CA GLN A 259 -13.75 -9.11 -6.33
C GLN A 259 -13.85 -7.59 -6.51
N ALA A 260 -14.94 -6.98 -6.02
CA ALA A 260 -15.16 -5.54 -6.08
C ALA A 260 -14.14 -4.74 -5.25
N SER A 261 -13.73 -5.24 -4.06
CA SER A 261 -12.65 -4.60 -3.29
C SER A 261 -11.33 -4.59 -4.06
N ASN A 262 -11.09 -5.63 -4.86
CA ASN A 262 -9.85 -5.87 -5.61
C ASN A 262 -9.89 -5.31 -7.04
N GLY A 263 -10.93 -4.54 -7.42
CA GLY A 263 -11.06 -3.96 -8.76
C GLY A 263 -11.33 -4.98 -9.87
N GLN A 264 -11.74 -6.19 -9.52
CA GLN A 264 -12.05 -7.26 -10.48
C GLN A 264 -13.52 -7.19 -10.92
N ALA A 265 -13.78 -7.58 -12.17
CA ALA A 265 -15.13 -7.66 -12.70
C ALA A 265 -15.96 -8.72 -11.94
N ALA A 266 -17.18 -8.35 -11.55
CA ALA A 266 -18.13 -9.26 -10.92
C ALA A 266 -18.92 -10.04 -11.97
N SER A 267 -19.11 -11.35 -11.73
CA SER A 267 -20.00 -12.16 -12.58
C SER A 267 -21.48 -11.78 -12.40
N SER A 268 -22.31 -12.06 -13.41
CA SER A 268 -23.76 -11.81 -13.36
C SER A 268 -24.43 -12.40 -12.10
N GLY A 269 -24.09 -13.65 -11.74
CA GLY A 269 -24.61 -14.29 -10.53
C GLY A 269 -24.16 -13.62 -9.22
N MET A 270 -23.00 -12.96 -9.21
CA MET A 270 -22.55 -12.19 -8.04
C MET A 270 -23.29 -10.86 -7.91
N VAL A 271 -23.57 -10.19 -9.02
CA VAL A 271 -24.39 -8.99 -9.03
C VAL A 271 -25.80 -9.31 -8.54
N GLN A 272 -26.42 -10.38 -9.06
CA GLN A 272 -27.74 -10.86 -8.62
C GLN A 272 -27.79 -11.17 -7.12
N ALA A 273 -26.74 -11.78 -6.58
CA ALA A 273 -26.65 -12.06 -5.14
C ALA A 273 -26.59 -10.78 -4.29
N TYR A 274 -26.06 -9.68 -4.83
CA TYR A 274 -25.96 -8.39 -4.14
C TYR A 274 -27.17 -7.47 -4.40
N MET A 275 -28.03 -7.80 -5.36
CA MET A 275 -29.18 -6.98 -5.75
C MET A 275 -30.08 -6.53 -4.61
N PRO A 276 -30.42 -7.35 -3.60
CA PRO A 276 -31.31 -6.90 -2.53
C PRO A 276 -30.74 -5.70 -1.73
N ALA A 277 -29.40 -5.62 -1.60
CA ALA A 277 -28.75 -4.48 -0.97
C ALA A 277 -28.75 -3.23 -1.88
N ILE A 278 -28.72 -3.42 -3.20
CA ILE A 278 -28.83 -2.33 -4.18
C ILE A 278 -30.26 -1.79 -4.18
N GLU A 279 -31.25 -2.67 -4.22
CA GLU A 279 -32.69 -2.33 -4.15
C GLU A 279 -33.00 -1.54 -2.88
N MET A 280 -32.50 -1.98 -1.72
CA MET A 280 -32.67 -1.24 -0.47
C MET A 280 -32.11 0.18 -0.52
N ILE A 281 -30.97 0.39 -1.20
CA ILE A 281 -30.41 1.73 -1.37
C ILE A 281 -31.26 2.55 -2.36
N ASP A 282 -31.75 1.92 -3.42
CA ASP A 282 -32.62 2.55 -4.40
C ASP A 282 -33.93 3.02 -3.76
N ASP A 283 -34.55 2.19 -2.91
CA ASP A 283 -35.75 2.55 -2.13
C ASP A 283 -35.50 3.80 -1.25
N ILE A 284 -34.33 3.90 -0.62
CA ILE A 284 -33.94 5.07 0.19
C ILE A 284 -33.80 6.33 -0.69
N VAL A 285 -33.28 6.17 -1.91
CA VAL A 285 -33.16 7.29 -2.87
C VAL A 285 -34.54 7.73 -3.35
N GLN A 286 -35.41 6.78 -3.69
CA GLN A 286 -36.78 7.04 -4.11
C GLN A 286 -37.61 7.71 -3.00
N ALA A 287 -37.36 7.39 -1.73
CA ALA A 287 -37.99 8.03 -0.58
C ALA A 287 -37.62 9.52 -0.40
N GLY A 288 -36.60 9.99 -1.12
CA GLY A 288 -36.28 11.41 -1.27
C GLY A 288 -35.13 11.94 -0.40
N PRO A 289 -34.79 13.24 -0.54
CA PRO A 289 -33.54 13.81 -0.03
C PRO A 289 -33.31 13.68 1.48
N ALA A 290 -34.38 13.68 2.28
CA ALA A 290 -34.30 13.52 3.73
C ALA A 290 -33.75 12.14 4.12
N TYR A 291 -34.21 11.07 3.48
CA TYR A 291 -33.75 9.70 3.73
C TYR A 291 -32.30 9.49 3.29
N VAL A 292 -31.93 10.06 2.13
CA VAL A 292 -30.55 10.07 1.66
C VAL A 292 -29.63 10.79 2.64
N ASN A 293 -30.04 11.94 3.18
CA ASN A 293 -29.26 12.68 4.18
C ASN A 293 -29.10 11.88 5.49
N ASN A 294 -30.16 11.18 5.92
CA ASN A 294 -30.10 10.29 7.08
C ASN A 294 -29.14 9.12 6.86
N LEU A 295 -29.16 8.49 5.67
CA LEU A 295 -28.24 7.43 5.31
C LEU A 295 -26.78 7.93 5.30
N ARG A 296 -26.53 9.12 4.71
CA ARG A 296 -25.20 9.75 4.71
C ARG A 296 -24.71 10.06 6.13
N ALA A 297 -25.60 10.55 7.00
CA ALA A 297 -25.28 10.84 8.39
C ALA A 297 -24.98 9.56 9.18
N LEU A 298 -25.74 8.49 8.97
CA LEU A 298 -25.48 7.16 9.54
C LEU A 298 -24.12 6.63 9.10
N HIS A 299 -23.82 6.66 7.80
CA HIS A 299 -22.53 6.26 7.26
C HIS A 299 -21.37 7.08 7.85
N LYS A 300 -21.52 8.41 7.98
CA LYS A 300 -20.50 9.28 8.59
C LYS A 300 -20.23 8.94 10.06
N ARG A 301 -21.26 8.55 10.82
CA ARG A 301 -21.12 8.08 12.21
C ARG A 301 -20.41 6.73 12.27
N ALA A 302 -20.82 5.78 11.44
CA ALA A 302 -20.19 4.45 11.35
C ALA A 302 -18.72 4.49 10.92
N LYS A 303 -18.30 5.52 10.17
CA LYS A 303 -16.89 5.70 9.80
C LYS A 303 -16.00 6.20 10.97
N LYS A 304 -16.61 6.79 12.00
CA LYS A 304 -15.92 7.40 13.14
C LYS A 304 -15.89 6.51 14.39
N SER A 305 -16.75 5.49 14.46
CA SER A 305 -16.72 4.42 15.46
C SER A 305 -15.57 3.46 15.19
#